data_AF-A0A955JH94-F1
#
_entry.id   AF-A0A955JH94-F1
#
_cell.length_a   1.000
_cell.length_b   1.000
_cell.length_c   1.000
_cell.angle_alpha   90.00
_cell.angle_beta   90.00
_cell.angle_gamma   90.00
#
_symmetry.space_group_name_H-M   'P 1'
#
loop_
_entity.id
_entity.type
_entity.pdbx_description
1 polymer ?
#
loop_
_entity_poly.entity_id
_entity_poly.type
_entity_poly.pdbx_seq_one_letter_code
_entity_poly.pdbx_strand_id
1 'polypeptide(L)'
;MAVQTQERLELPLPLLQGSQSTQAPTPGSFFDFYLQLPKGLAVGRAAAELGDLAEDLYTSEQPKVVLAAGWAAVESALMSQDETNSRLRMLYWGVSAWERSHAVQQRLLDTGQEVDVNKSEPLRTRRAIAAVPILEGIIRQNLGEGQLRKAFDNTLALAEESMSLFQAAANADDIDGRLDYAGFDSELLAQLLDNYPLRSHRVTIPAPLRADDGWYNRDATHDLLTIYQSGHGVVHATPEEIKGRIRGVHELRYRALLLGTKMTAHFDVDDGSVPDRITATRAVYEGDATDKQQMTVRMMESNIRVARNTYEASKRLRRLSPNGSVTMFHDVHRRG
;
A
#
# COMPACT_ATOMS: atom_id res chain seq x y z
N MET A 1 -44.39 6.18 -11.08
CA MET A 1 -43.17 5.84 -10.33
C MET A 1 -42.45 4.76 -11.11
N ALA A 2 -41.45 5.14 -11.91
CA ALA A 2 -40.70 4.23 -12.74
C ALA A 2 -39.31 4.04 -12.12
N VAL A 3 -38.97 2.78 -11.83
CA VAL A 3 -37.68 2.35 -11.31
C VAL A 3 -36.72 2.33 -12.50
N GLN A 4 -35.69 3.19 -12.48
CA GLN A 4 -34.57 3.14 -13.42
C GLN A 4 -33.61 2.03 -12.96
N THR A 5 -33.61 0.93 -13.70
CA THR A 5 -32.55 -0.09 -13.65
C THR A 5 -31.26 0.51 -14.21
N GLN A 6 -30.21 0.54 -13.39
CA GLN A 6 -28.83 0.83 -13.83
C GLN A 6 -28.36 -0.29 -14.76
N GLU A 7 -28.22 0.01 -16.04
CA GLU A 7 -27.47 -0.84 -16.98
C GLU A 7 -25.99 -0.85 -16.58
N ARG A 8 -25.46 -2.05 -16.29
CA ARG A 8 -24.02 -2.29 -16.21
C ARG A 8 -23.43 -2.09 -17.61
N LEU A 9 -22.57 -1.10 -17.76
CA LEU A 9 -21.70 -0.95 -18.93
C LEU A 9 -20.69 -2.11 -18.94
N GLU A 10 -20.99 -3.16 -19.69
CA GLU A 10 -19.99 -4.14 -20.13
C GLU A 10 -19.10 -3.45 -21.17
N LEU A 11 -17.88 -3.06 -20.77
CA LEU A 11 -16.90 -2.52 -21.69
C LEU A 11 -16.16 -3.67 -22.40
N PRO A 12 -16.03 -3.65 -23.73
CA PRO A 12 -15.25 -4.65 -24.46
C PRO A 12 -13.75 -4.50 -24.16
N LEU A 13 -13.09 -5.62 -23.87
CA LEU A 13 -11.63 -5.71 -23.79
C LEU A 13 -11.03 -5.41 -25.17
N PRO A 14 -10.06 -4.50 -25.31
CA PRO A 14 -9.35 -4.30 -26.57
C PRO A 14 -8.38 -5.47 -26.80
N LEU A 15 -8.54 -6.18 -27.92
CA LEU A 15 -7.53 -7.10 -28.45
C LEU A 15 -6.50 -6.28 -29.23
N LEU A 16 -5.35 -5.99 -28.63
CA LEU A 16 -4.19 -5.47 -29.35
C LEU A 16 -3.38 -6.64 -29.91
N GLN A 17 -3.21 -6.68 -31.24
CA GLN A 17 -2.46 -7.72 -31.94
C GLN A 17 -0.96 -7.53 -31.72
N GLY A 18 -0.37 -8.36 -30.87
CA GLY A 18 1.08 -8.46 -30.65
C GLY A 18 1.79 -9.35 -31.68
N SER A 19 2.95 -8.90 -32.14
CA SER A 19 3.85 -9.55 -33.09
C SER A 19 4.45 -10.87 -32.58
N GLN A 20 4.60 -11.84 -33.48
CA GLN A 20 5.10 -13.19 -33.21
C GLN A 20 6.59 -13.21 -32.81
N SER A 21 6.89 -13.82 -31.66
CA SER A 21 8.21 -14.33 -31.30
C SER A 21 8.06 -15.72 -30.67
N THR A 22 9.03 -16.59 -30.99
CA THR A 22 9.07 -18.04 -30.75
C THR A 22 9.24 -18.39 -29.27
N GLN A 23 8.35 -19.27 -28.79
CA GLN A 23 8.10 -19.70 -27.40
C GLN A 23 7.60 -18.56 -26.50
N ALA A 24 6.27 -18.53 -26.30
CA ALA A 24 5.63 -17.65 -25.34
C ALA A 24 6.25 -17.88 -23.95
N PRO A 25 6.75 -16.82 -23.27
CA PRO A 25 7.24 -16.96 -21.92
C PRO A 25 6.11 -17.49 -21.03
N THR A 26 6.46 -18.34 -20.06
CA THR A 26 5.45 -18.85 -19.12
C THR A 26 5.09 -17.76 -18.10
N PRO A 27 3.88 -17.74 -17.53
CA PRO A 27 3.49 -16.77 -16.50
C PRO A 27 4.49 -16.63 -15.34
N GLY A 28 5.23 -17.71 -15.00
CA GLY A 28 6.30 -17.67 -14.01
C GLY A 28 7.49 -16.77 -14.42
N SER A 29 7.91 -16.83 -15.68
CA SER A 29 9.01 -15.99 -16.18
C SER A 29 8.64 -14.50 -16.24
N PHE A 30 7.38 -14.17 -16.50
CA PHE A 30 6.88 -12.80 -16.43
C PHE A 30 6.78 -12.28 -15.00
N PHE A 31 6.35 -13.13 -14.06
CA PHE A 31 6.29 -12.77 -12.66
C PHE A 31 7.69 -12.51 -12.08
N ASP A 32 8.67 -13.36 -12.37
CA ASP A 32 10.07 -13.14 -11.96
C ASP A 32 10.64 -11.85 -12.55
N PHE A 33 10.29 -11.53 -13.80
CA PHE A 33 10.65 -10.27 -14.43
C PHE A 33 9.98 -9.08 -13.72
N TYR A 34 8.69 -9.16 -13.41
CA TYR A 34 7.96 -8.16 -12.64
C TYR A 34 8.62 -7.88 -11.29
N LEU A 35 9.08 -8.92 -10.59
CA LEU A 35 9.77 -8.77 -9.30
C LEU A 35 11.09 -7.97 -9.42
N GLN A 36 11.77 -8.09 -10.56
CA GLN A 36 13.06 -7.44 -10.82
C GLN A 36 12.92 -5.98 -11.28
N LEU A 37 11.76 -5.56 -11.79
CA LEU A 37 11.57 -4.19 -12.25
C LEU A 37 11.73 -3.18 -11.10
N PRO A 38 12.47 -2.07 -11.30
CA PRO A 38 12.57 -1.01 -10.32
C PRO A 38 11.21 -0.33 -10.21
N LYS A 39 10.48 -0.64 -9.14
CA LYS A 39 9.15 -0.07 -8.87
C LYS A 39 9.27 1.15 -8.00
N GLY A 40 8.30 2.05 -8.12
CA GLY A 40 8.38 3.39 -7.60
C GLY A 40 8.10 4.33 -8.74
N LEU A 41 7.06 5.14 -8.55
CA LEU A 41 6.40 6.03 -9.53
C LEU A 41 7.33 7.10 -10.18
N ALA A 42 8.64 6.91 -10.19
CA ALA A 42 9.69 7.86 -10.49
C ALA A 42 10.48 7.57 -11.78
N VAL A 43 10.24 6.45 -12.50
CA VAL A 43 10.98 6.12 -13.74
C VAL A 43 10.04 5.96 -14.93
N GLY A 44 9.58 7.08 -15.50
CA GLY A 44 8.58 7.12 -16.59
C GLY A 44 8.90 6.33 -17.87
N ARG A 45 10.08 5.72 -17.99
CA ARG A 45 10.45 4.83 -19.11
C ARG A 45 9.80 3.44 -19.05
N ALA A 46 9.22 3.03 -17.92
CA ALA A 46 8.67 1.69 -17.73
C ALA A 46 7.13 1.59 -17.89
N ALA A 47 6.41 2.69 -18.16
CA ALA A 47 4.93 2.67 -18.10
C ALA A 47 4.30 1.73 -19.15
N ALA A 48 4.77 1.76 -20.40
CA ALA A 48 4.29 0.85 -21.44
C ALA A 48 4.65 -0.61 -21.15
N GLU A 49 5.89 -0.87 -20.75
CA GLU A 49 6.38 -2.20 -20.36
C GLU A 49 5.56 -2.79 -19.21
N LEU A 50 5.18 -1.97 -18.22
CA LEU A 50 4.31 -2.37 -17.12
C LEU A 50 2.88 -2.68 -17.58
N GLY A 51 2.38 -1.97 -18.61
CA GLY A 51 1.07 -2.24 -19.20
C GLY A 51 1.04 -3.59 -19.90
N ASP A 52 2.02 -3.86 -20.78
CA ASP A 52 2.15 -5.14 -21.49
C ASP A 52 2.31 -6.30 -20.49
N LEU A 53 3.17 -6.12 -19.49
CA LEU A 53 3.40 -7.11 -18.45
C LEU A 53 2.13 -7.40 -17.63
N ALA A 54 1.30 -6.39 -17.41
CA ALA A 54 0.05 -6.59 -16.72
C ALA A 54 -0.83 -7.59 -17.50
N GLU A 55 -1.00 -7.39 -18.81
CA GLU A 55 -1.79 -8.26 -19.68
C GLU A 55 -1.29 -9.72 -19.62
N ASP A 56 0.03 -9.92 -19.68
CA ASP A 56 0.66 -11.24 -19.59
C ASP A 56 0.37 -11.92 -18.24
N LEU A 57 0.50 -11.18 -17.13
CA LEU A 57 0.28 -11.69 -15.77
C LEU A 57 -1.20 -11.99 -15.46
N TYR A 58 -2.13 -11.23 -16.07
CA TYR A 58 -3.56 -11.31 -15.80
C TYR A 58 -4.16 -12.68 -16.11
N THR A 59 -3.58 -13.41 -17.07
CA THR A 59 -4.09 -14.72 -17.51
C THR A 59 -3.78 -15.86 -16.52
N SER A 60 -2.88 -15.63 -15.55
CA SER A 60 -2.48 -16.63 -14.57
C SER A 60 -3.64 -17.10 -13.69
N GLU A 61 -3.59 -18.34 -13.22
CA GLU A 61 -4.51 -18.86 -12.19
C GLU A 61 -3.99 -18.63 -10.77
N GLN A 62 -2.70 -18.25 -10.63
CA GLN A 62 -2.08 -18.04 -9.33
C GLN A 62 -2.42 -16.64 -8.79
N PRO A 63 -3.05 -16.51 -7.61
CA PRO A 63 -3.53 -15.21 -7.15
C PRO A 63 -2.46 -14.15 -6.96
N LYS A 64 -1.27 -14.53 -6.48
CA LYS A 64 -0.13 -13.61 -6.31
C LYS A 64 0.33 -13.01 -7.65
N VAL A 65 0.26 -13.78 -8.72
CA VAL A 65 0.60 -13.32 -10.09
C VAL A 65 -0.46 -12.35 -10.61
N VAL A 66 -1.74 -12.64 -10.37
CA VAL A 66 -2.86 -11.76 -10.76
C VAL A 66 -2.87 -10.47 -9.92
N LEU A 67 -2.49 -10.54 -8.65
CA LEU A 67 -2.29 -9.36 -7.79
C LEU A 67 -1.20 -8.45 -8.37
N ALA A 68 -0.08 -9.04 -8.82
CA ALA A 68 1.00 -8.33 -9.51
C ALA A 68 0.53 -7.69 -10.82
N ALA A 69 -0.34 -8.36 -11.59
CA ALA A 69 -0.95 -7.79 -12.80
C ALA A 69 -1.69 -6.47 -12.48
N GLY A 70 -2.48 -6.47 -11.40
CA GLY A 70 -3.20 -5.26 -10.98
C GLY A 70 -2.27 -4.12 -10.61
N TRP A 71 -1.18 -4.40 -9.87
CA TRP A 71 -0.19 -3.38 -9.54
C TRP A 71 0.57 -2.87 -10.76
N ALA A 72 0.98 -3.75 -11.68
CA ALA A 72 1.64 -3.36 -12.92
C ALA A 72 0.78 -2.38 -13.73
N ALA A 73 -0.52 -2.65 -13.87
CA ALA A 73 -1.43 -1.74 -14.54
C ALA A 73 -1.65 -0.42 -13.79
N VAL A 74 -1.81 -0.45 -12.47
CA VAL A 74 -1.95 0.80 -11.69
C VAL A 74 -0.70 1.65 -11.77
N GLU A 75 0.49 1.06 -11.68
CA GLU A 75 1.76 1.78 -11.87
C GLU A 75 1.87 2.37 -13.28
N SER A 76 1.54 1.58 -14.31
CA SER A 76 1.46 2.05 -15.70
C SER A 76 0.51 3.25 -15.83
N ALA A 77 -0.69 3.15 -15.27
CA ALA A 77 -1.70 4.21 -15.27
C ALA A 77 -1.20 5.49 -14.60
N LEU A 78 -0.51 5.38 -13.46
CA LEU A 78 0.02 6.52 -12.73
C LEU A 78 1.19 7.20 -13.46
N MET A 79 2.05 6.42 -14.12
CA MET A 79 3.29 6.90 -14.75
C MET A 79 3.12 7.33 -16.22
N SER A 80 2.12 6.80 -16.91
CA SER A 80 1.85 7.11 -18.32
C SER A 80 1.55 8.61 -18.53
N GLN A 81 1.98 9.11 -19.69
CA GLN A 81 1.69 10.45 -20.19
C GLN A 81 0.45 10.49 -21.11
N ASP A 82 -0.28 9.38 -21.22
CA ASP A 82 -1.49 9.29 -22.01
C ASP A 82 -2.62 10.16 -21.45
N GLU A 83 -3.67 10.34 -22.25
CA GLU A 83 -4.89 11.02 -21.81
C GLU A 83 -5.46 10.38 -20.53
N THR A 84 -6.09 11.22 -19.69
CA THR A 84 -6.70 10.80 -18.42
C THR A 84 -7.63 9.58 -18.60
N ASN A 85 -8.40 9.52 -19.68
CA ASN A 85 -9.32 8.40 -19.93
C ASN A 85 -8.60 7.07 -20.17
N SER A 86 -7.50 7.06 -20.94
CA SER A 86 -6.66 5.86 -21.13
C SER A 86 -6.06 5.39 -19.80
N ARG A 87 -5.54 6.34 -19.02
CA ARG A 87 -4.97 6.04 -17.69
C ARG A 87 -6.01 5.47 -16.74
N LEU A 88 -7.23 6.02 -16.75
CA LEU A 88 -8.34 5.49 -15.95
C LEU A 88 -8.78 4.10 -16.41
N ARG A 89 -8.84 3.82 -17.72
CA ARG A 89 -9.11 2.47 -18.23
C ARG A 89 -8.09 1.47 -17.71
N MET A 90 -6.80 1.81 -17.74
CA MET A 90 -5.73 0.97 -17.21
C MET A 90 -5.87 0.76 -15.69
N LEU A 91 -6.17 1.82 -14.91
CA LEU A 91 -6.48 1.69 -13.48
C LEU A 91 -7.61 0.68 -13.23
N TYR A 92 -8.75 0.83 -13.91
CA TYR A 92 -9.91 -0.04 -13.71
C TYR A 92 -9.67 -1.48 -14.18
N TRP A 93 -8.86 -1.67 -15.21
CA TRP A 93 -8.38 -3.00 -15.58
C TRP A 93 -7.54 -3.62 -14.46
N GLY A 94 -6.68 -2.83 -13.80
CA GLY A 94 -5.93 -3.27 -12.63
C GLY A 94 -6.83 -3.61 -11.42
N VAL A 95 -7.92 -2.86 -11.21
CA VAL A 95 -8.94 -3.18 -10.20
C VAL A 95 -9.59 -4.53 -10.48
N SER A 96 -9.97 -4.81 -11.72
CA SER A 96 -10.52 -6.11 -12.12
C SER A 96 -9.55 -7.27 -11.83
N ALA A 97 -8.24 -7.04 -12.00
CA ALA A 97 -7.22 -8.02 -11.64
C ALA A 97 -7.18 -8.28 -10.12
N TRP A 98 -7.22 -7.23 -9.29
CA TRP A 98 -7.30 -7.39 -7.84
C TRP A 98 -8.57 -8.08 -7.38
N GLU A 99 -9.73 -7.74 -7.95
CA GLU A 99 -11.00 -8.41 -7.65
C GLU A 99 -10.95 -9.90 -8.01
N ARG A 100 -10.39 -10.24 -9.18
CA ARG A 100 -10.17 -11.63 -9.59
C ARG A 100 -9.22 -12.35 -8.64
N SER A 101 -8.09 -11.74 -8.30
CA SER A 101 -7.12 -12.32 -7.35
C SER A 101 -7.78 -12.61 -6.00
N HIS A 102 -8.54 -11.65 -5.47
CA HIS A 102 -9.28 -11.81 -4.22
C HIS A 102 -10.31 -12.94 -4.29
N ALA A 103 -11.10 -13.02 -5.37
CA ALA A 103 -12.08 -14.08 -5.54
C ALA A 103 -11.44 -15.48 -5.58
N VAL A 104 -10.29 -15.62 -6.25
CA VAL A 104 -9.56 -16.90 -6.26
C VAL A 104 -8.99 -17.20 -4.88
N GLN A 105 -8.40 -16.23 -4.17
CA GLN A 105 -7.91 -16.40 -2.79
C GLN A 105 -9.02 -16.87 -1.85
N GLN A 106 -10.18 -16.21 -1.88
CA GLN A 106 -11.31 -16.55 -1.03
C GLN A 106 -11.80 -17.98 -1.30
N ARG A 107 -11.95 -18.34 -2.59
CA ARG A 107 -12.35 -19.70 -2.97
C ARG A 107 -11.38 -20.76 -2.45
N LEU A 108 -10.07 -20.51 -2.51
CA LEU A 108 -9.06 -21.47 -2.03
C LEU A 108 -9.10 -21.61 -0.49
N LEU A 109 -9.36 -20.53 0.23
CA LEU A 109 -9.56 -20.56 1.68
C LEU A 109 -10.83 -21.34 2.05
N ASP A 110 -11.94 -21.09 1.33
CA ASP A 110 -13.22 -21.74 1.58
C ASP A 110 -13.18 -23.26 1.31
N THR A 111 -12.35 -23.70 0.36
CA THR A 111 -12.16 -25.13 0.05
C THR A 111 -11.14 -25.83 0.94
N GLY A 112 -10.48 -25.10 1.84
CA GLY A 112 -9.44 -25.65 2.73
C GLY A 112 -8.23 -26.21 1.98
N GLN A 113 -8.01 -25.80 0.72
CA GLN A 113 -6.78 -26.13 0.03
C GLN A 113 -5.63 -25.41 0.74
N GLU A 114 -4.60 -26.15 1.16
CA GLU A 114 -3.37 -25.54 1.67
C GLU A 114 -2.78 -24.66 0.58
N VAL A 115 -2.92 -23.35 0.76
CA VAL A 115 -2.20 -22.37 -0.03
C VAL A 115 -1.14 -21.79 0.89
N ASP A 116 0.12 -21.80 0.43
CA ASP A 116 1.26 -21.13 1.08
C ASP A 116 1.10 -19.59 0.97
N VAL A 117 0.05 -19.11 1.63
CA VAL A 117 -0.43 -17.73 1.55
C VAL A 117 -0.70 -17.27 2.96
N ASN A 118 -0.06 -16.18 3.34
CA ASN A 118 -0.30 -15.48 4.60
C ASN A 118 -1.81 -15.24 4.78
N LYS A 119 -2.33 -15.46 5.98
CA LYS A 119 -3.78 -15.36 6.27
C LYS A 119 -4.34 -13.94 6.09
N SER A 120 -3.46 -12.94 6.09
CA SER A 120 -3.80 -11.53 5.81
C SER A 120 -3.84 -11.17 4.31
N GLU A 121 -3.40 -12.05 3.41
CA GLU A 121 -3.27 -11.73 1.98
C GLU A 121 -4.59 -11.29 1.30
N PRO A 122 -5.76 -11.93 1.56
CA PRO A 122 -7.02 -11.46 1.00
C PRO A 122 -7.36 -10.03 1.41
N LEU A 123 -7.04 -9.65 2.66
CA LEU A 123 -7.24 -8.28 3.13
C LEU A 123 -6.26 -7.31 2.50
N ARG A 124 -5.03 -7.74 2.19
CA ARG A 124 -4.03 -6.92 1.47
C ARG A 124 -4.48 -6.62 0.05
N THR A 125 -5.06 -7.60 -0.65
CA THR A 125 -5.69 -7.37 -1.96
C THR A 125 -6.83 -6.35 -1.84
N ARG A 126 -7.71 -6.51 -0.84
CA ARG A 126 -8.81 -5.54 -0.60
C ARG A 126 -8.31 -4.15 -0.21
N ARG A 127 -7.17 -4.05 0.48
CA ARG A 127 -6.51 -2.77 0.80
C ARG A 127 -6.04 -2.04 -0.46
N ALA A 128 -5.56 -2.75 -1.47
CA ALA A 128 -5.24 -2.15 -2.78
C ALA A 128 -6.50 -1.56 -3.42
N ILE A 129 -7.63 -2.29 -3.39
CA ILE A 129 -8.93 -1.82 -3.87
C ILE A 129 -9.43 -0.61 -3.06
N ALA A 130 -9.22 -0.59 -1.74
CA ALA A 130 -9.59 0.53 -0.88
C ALA A 130 -8.88 1.85 -1.26
N ALA A 131 -7.68 1.77 -1.87
CA ALA A 131 -6.91 2.93 -2.33
C ALA A 131 -7.38 3.51 -3.68
N VAL A 132 -8.26 2.82 -4.42
CA VAL A 132 -8.74 3.25 -5.76
C VAL A 132 -9.26 4.69 -5.82
N PRO A 133 -10.04 5.20 -4.85
CA PRO A 133 -10.48 6.60 -4.89
C PRO A 133 -9.32 7.61 -4.91
N ILE A 134 -8.24 7.32 -4.19
CA ILE A 134 -7.03 8.14 -4.18
C ILE A 134 -6.33 8.05 -5.54
N LEU A 135 -6.15 6.83 -6.06
CA LEU A 135 -5.48 6.57 -7.34
C LEU A 135 -6.20 7.28 -8.50
N GLU A 136 -7.53 7.22 -8.52
CA GLU A 136 -8.36 7.95 -9.47
C GLU A 136 -8.18 9.46 -9.33
N GLY A 137 -8.20 9.99 -8.11
CA GLY A 137 -7.98 11.41 -7.84
C GLY A 137 -6.62 11.91 -8.32
N ILE A 138 -5.56 11.11 -8.16
CA ILE A 138 -4.21 11.40 -8.67
C ILE A 138 -4.19 11.43 -10.20
N ILE A 139 -4.77 10.42 -10.87
CA ILE A 139 -4.81 10.36 -12.34
C ILE A 139 -5.57 11.55 -12.93
N ARG A 140 -6.68 11.93 -12.29
CA ARG A 140 -7.50 13.09 -12.66
C ARG A 140 -6.88 14.44 -12.26
N GLN A 141 -5.79 14.44 -11.50
CA GLN A 141 -5.16 15.64 -10.92
C GLN A 141 -6.15 16.49 -10.11
N ASN A 142 -7.12 15.83 -9.47
CA ASN A 142 -8.17 16.47 -8.68
C ASN A 142 -8.49 15.59 -7.46
N LEU A 143 -7.48 15.31 -6.64
CA LEU A 143 -7.67 14.56 -5.40
C LEU A 143 -8.36 15.45 -4.37
N GLY A 144 -9.67 15.31 -4.27
CA GLY A 144 -10.52 16.05 -3.34
C GLY A 144 -10.76 15.31 -2.03
N GLU A 145 -11.34 16.03 -1.07
CA GLU A 145 -11.69 15.50 0.25
C GLU A 145 -12.62 14.28 0.18
N GLY A 146 -13.59 14.27 -0.76
CA GLY A 146 -14.52 13.14 -0.90
C GLY A 146 -13.84 11.81 -1.27
N GLN A 147 -12.81 11.84 -2.12
CA GLN A 147 -12.03 10.65 -2.47
C GLN A 147 -11.16 10.20 -1.30
N LEU A 148 -10.53 11.15 -0.59
CA LEU A 148 -9.72 10.87 0.58
C LEU A 148 -10.55 10.24 1.70
N ARG A 149 -11.75 10.76 1.97
CA ARG A 149 -12.70 10.19 2.93
C ARG A 149 -13.11 8.78 2.53
N LYS A 150 -13.54 8.58 1.28
CA LYS A 150 -13.94 7.25 0.79
C LYS A 150 -12.82 6.21 0.96
N ALA A 151 -11.59 6.57 0.62
CA ALA A 151 -10.44 5.67 0.80
C ALA A 151 -10.10 5.44 2.28
N PHE A 152 -10.22 6.47 3.12
CA PHE A 152 -10.05 6.36 4.56
C PHE A 152 -11.09 5.40 5.17
N ASP A 153 -12.38 5.62 4.88
CA ASP A 153 -13.49 4.81 5.36
C ASP A 153 -13.33 3.33 4.95
N ASN A 154 -12.96 3.09 3.69
CA ASN A 154 -12.67 1.74 3.19
C ASN A 154 -11.50 1.08 3.94
N THR A 155 -10.44 1.85 4.24
CA THR A 155 -9.27 1.36 4.96
C THR A 155 -9.61 1.08 6.43
N LEU A 156 -10.45 1.93 7.04
CA LEU A 156 -10.90 1.76 8.43
C LEU A 156 -11.77 0.51 8.58
N ALA A 157 -12.70 0.28 7.65
CA ALA A 157 -13.51 -0.94 7.64
C ALA A 157 -12.65 -2.21 7.55
N LEU A 158 -11.58 -2.19 6.75
CA LEU A 158 -10.61 -3.30 6.70
C LEU A 158 -9.85 -3.49 8.01
N ALA A 159 -9.53 -2.41 8.71
CA ALA A 159 -8.88 -2.47 10.01
C ALA A 159 -9.80 -3.10 11.06
N GLU A 160 -11.08 -2.74 11.08
CA GLU A 160 -12.09 -3.34 11.97
C GLU A 160 -12.31 -4.83 11.71
N GLU A 161 -12.35 -5.22 10.44
CA GLU A 161 -12.42 -6.63 10.04
C GLU A 161 -11.17 -7.41 10.46
N SER A 162 -9.98 -6.86 10.20
CA SER A 162 -8.71 -7.49 10.57
C SER A 162 -8.57 -7.68 12.08
N MET A 163 -8.99 -6.70 12.89
CA MET A 163 -9.02 -6.83 14.36
C MET A 163 -9.93 -8.00 14.81
N SER A 164 -11.07 -8.17 14.15
CA SER A 164 -12.00 -9.27 14.44
C SER A 164 -11.39 -10.63 14.11
N LEU A 165 -10.67 -10.73 12.99
CA LEU A 165 -9.96 -11.94 12.57
C LEU A 165 -8.74 -12.24 13.46
N PHE A 166 -8.01 -11.21 13.90
CA PHE A 166 -6.95 -11.35 14.89
C PHE A 166 -7.49 -11.96 16.20
N GLN A 167 -8.63 -11.46 16.69
CA GLN A 167 -9.27 -12.00 17.90
C GLN A 167 -9.76 -13.45 17.69
N ALA A 168 -10.32 -13.76 16.51
CA ALA A 168 -10.72 -15.11 16.17
C ALA A 168 -9.52 -16.09 16.15
N ALA A 169 -8.41 -15.68 15.53
CA ALA A 169 -7.16 -16.44 15.54
C ALA A 169 -6.60 -16.61 16.97
N ALA A 170 -6.69 -15.56 17.81
CA ALA A 170 -6.32 -15.63 19.21
C ALA A 170 -7.16 -16.63 20.01
N ASN A 171 -8.47 -16.66 19.80
CA ASN A 171 -9.38 -17.59 20.46
C ASN A 171 -9.20 -19.05 19.99
N ALA A 172 -8.67 -19.24 18.77
CA ALA A 172 -8.40 -20.54 18.17
C ALA A 172 -6.97 -21.05 18.40
N ASP A 173 -6.15 -20.34 19.20
CA ASP A 173 -4.72 -20.61 19.39
C ASP A 173 -3.91 -20.68 18.08
N ASP A 174 -4.37 -19.98 17.05
CA ASP A 174 -3.74 -19.89 15.74
C ASP A 174 -2.62 -18.83 15.74
N ILE A 175 -1.41 -19.25 16.12
CA ILE A 175 -0.25 -18.36 16.27
C ILE A 175 0.09 -17.64 14.95
N ASP A 176 0.08 -18.35 13.83
CA ASP A 176 0.44 -17.79 12.53
C ASP A 176 -0.56 -16.72 12.09
N GLY A 177 -1.87 -17.00 12.24
CA GLY A 177 -2.92 -16.01 11.98
C GLY A 177 -2.76 -14.76 12.83
N ARG A 178 -2.48 -14.91 14.13
CA ARG A 178 -2.25 -13.75 15.01
C ARG A 178 -1.07 -12.90 14.55
N LEU A 179 0.04 -13.52 14.17
CA LEU A 179 1.23 -12.78 13.71
C LEU A 179 0.96 -12.04 12.39
N ASP A 180 0.29 -12.69 11.45
CA ASP A 180 -0.08 -12.11 10.15
C ASP A 180 -1.01 -10.90 10.31
N TYR A 181 -2.09 -11.05 11.08
CA TYR A 181 -3.04 -9.95 11.30
C TYR A 181 -2.43 -8.82 12.11
N ALA A 182 -1.60 -9.10 13.13
CA ALA A 182 -0.92 -8.05 13.90
C ALA A 182 0.05 -7.20 13.04
N GLY A 183 0.75 -7.84 12.10
CA GLY A 183 1.57 -7.13 11.12
C GLY A 183 0.72 -6.25 10.21
N PHE A 184 -0.36 -6.81 9.67
CA PHE A 184 -1.28 -6.08 8.79
C PHE A 184 -2.00 -4.91 9.48
N ASP A 185 -2.47 -5.08 10.71
CA ASP A 185 -3.11 -4.03 11.50
C ASP A 185 -2.16 -2.84 11.74
N SER A 186 -0.87 -3.12 11.94
CA SER A 186 0.15 -2.08 12.07
C SER A 186 0.25 -1.24 10.78
N GLU A 187 0.24 -1.89 9.63
CA GLU A 187 0.29 -1.21 8.34
C GLU A 187 -0.97 -0.36 8.08
N LEU A 188 -2.15 -0.89 8.42
CA LEU A 188 -3.42 -0.17 8.30
C LEU A 188 -3.44 1.05 9.24
N LEU A 189 -3.00 0.89 10.49
CA LEU A 189 -2.89 2.00 11.44
C LEU A 189 -1.98 3.12 10.90
N ALA A 190 -0.80 2.77 10.39
CA ALA A 190 0.12 3.76 9.81
C ALA A 190 -0.52 4.52 8.64
N GLN A 191 -1.24 3.81 7.76
CA GLN A 191 -1.96 4.42 6.63
C GLN A 191 -3.09 5.35 7.09
N LEU A 192 -3.91 4.90 8.05
CA LEU A 192 -5.00 5.70 8.62
C LEU A 192 -4.45 6.96 9.29
N LEU A 193 -3.39 6.84 10.10
CA LEU A 193 -2.78 7.97 10.78
C LEU A 193 -2.21 9.03 9.82
N ASP A 194 -1.72 8.62 8.66
CA ASP A 194 -1.26 9.61 7.69
C ASP A 194 -2.39 10.23 6.86
N ASN A 195 -3.46 9.47 6.59
CA ASN A 195 -4.53 9.89 5.71
C ASN A 195 -5.69 10.62 6.43
N TYR A 196 -5.88 10.44 7.75
CA TYR A 196 -6.97 11.11 8.49
C TYR A 196 -6.95 12.64 8.42
N PRO A 197 -5.81 13.35 8.24
CA PRO A 197 -5.82 14.80 8.04
C PRO A 197 -6.38 15.22 6.67
N LEU A 198 -6.71 14.25 5.79
CA LEU A 198 -7.30 14.45 4.47
C LEU A 198 -6.54 15.46 3.61
N ARG A 199 -5.20 15.37 3.63
CA ARG A 199 -4.31 16.28 2.89
C ARG A 199 -4.17 15.81 1.44
N SER A 200 -4.73 16.55 0.48
CA SER A 200 -4.62 16.20 -0.94
C SER A 200 -3.18 16.20 -1.47
N HIS A 201 -2.30 17.06 -0.96
CA HIS A 201 -0.90 17.16 -1.39
C HIS A 201 0.01 16.03 -0.88
N ARG A 202 -0.46 15.23 0.09
CA ARG A 202 0.30 14.12 0.69
C ARG A 202 -0.64 13.00 1.10
N VAL A 203 -0.51 11.85 0.45
CA VAL A 203 -1.38 10.71 0.68
C VAL A 203 -0.57 9.41 0.72
N THR A 204 -0.91 8.53 1.66
CA THR A 204 -0.29 7.21 1.78
C THR A 204 -1.18 6.13 1.17
N ILE A 205 -0.63 5.32 0.28
CA ILE A 205 -1.29 4.16 -0.32
C ILE A 205 -0.50 2.88 -0.03
N PRO A 206 -1.08 1.68 -0.16
CA PRO A 206 -0.33 0.45 -0.12
C PRO A 206 0.77 0.48 -1.19
N ALA A 207 1.97 -0.02 -0.87
CA ALA A 207 3.02 -0.03 -1.88
C ALA A 207 2.73 -1.14 -2.92
N PRO A 208 3.05 -0.89 -4.20
CA PRO A 208 2.88 -1.88 -5.26
C PRO A 208 3.78 -3.12 -5.14
N LEU A 209 4.84 -3.06 -4.33
CA LEU A 209 5.72 -4.18 -4.07
C LEU A 209 5.31 -4.91 -2.80
N ARG A 210 4.48 -5.95 -2.95
CA ARG A 210 4.45 -7.07 -2.01
C ARG A 210 4.27 -8.44 -2.66
N ALA A 211 4.64 -8.53 -3.94
CA ALA A 211 4.77 -9.82 -4.60
C ALA A 211 6.02 -10.62 -4.15
N ASP A 212 6.88 -10.01 -3.33
CA ASP A 212 8.20 -10.50 -2.88
C ASP A 212 8.48 -9.98 -1.44
N ASP A 213 9.29 -10.70 -0.65
CA ASP A 213 9.77 -10.37 0.69
C ASP A 213 10.90 -9.29 0.73
N GLY A 214 11.13 -8.66 -0.42
CA GLY A 214 12.11 -7.61 -0.66
C GLY A 214 13.44 -8.15 -1.15
N TRP A 215 13.51 -9.39 -1.61
CA TRP A 215 14.74 -10.00 -2.12
C TRP A 215 15.32 -9.24 -3.32
N TYR A 216 14.49 -8.93 -4.32
CA TYR A 216 14.98 -8.38 -5.60
C TYR A 216 15.13 -6.85 -5.55
N ASN A 217 14.28 -6.17 -4.80
CA ASN A 217 14.21 -4.71 -4.77
C ASN A 217 14.08 -4.16 -3.33
N ARG A 218 15.08 -4.42 -2.47
CA ARG A 218 15.11 -3.94 -1.06
C ARG A 218 14.90 -2.44 -0.88
N ASP A 219 15.20 -1.65 -1.92
CA ASP A 219 15.08 -0.20 -1.90
C ASP A 219 13.65 0.25 -2.30
N ALA A 220 12.82 -0.65 -2.83
CA ALA A 220 11.46 -0.38 -3.32
C ALA A 220 10.34 -1.30 -2.76
N THR A 221 10.67 -2.44 -2.13
CA THR A 221 9.69 -3.34 -1.49
C THR A 221 9.40 -2.94 -0.06
N HIS A 222 8.24 -2.36 0.15
CA HIS A 222 7.84 -1.80 1.43
C HIS A 222 6.35 -1.98 1.67
N ASP A 223 5.89 -1.78 2.89
CA ASP A 223 4.47 -1.94 3.22
C ASP A 223 3.60 -0.80 2.68
N LEU A 224 4.16 0.42 2.61
CA LEU A 224 3.45 1.65 2.26
C LEU A 224 4.24 2.53 1.29
N LEU A 225 3.51 3.36 0.55
CA LEU A 225 4.05 4.39 -0.32
C LEU A 225 3.35 5.72 -0.06
N THR A 226 4.09 6.70 0.43
CA THR A 226 3.60 8.07 0.59
C THR A 226 3.85 8.86 -0.69
N ILE A 227 2.78 9.28 -1.34
CA ILE A 227 2.79 10.08 -2.55
C ILE A 227 2.66 11.57 -2.18
N TYR A 228 3.60 12.36 -2.68
CA TYR A 228 3.56 13.82 -2.62
C TYR A 228 3.17 14.34 -4.00
N GLN A 229 2.13 15.16 -4.07
CA GLN A 229 1.63 15.71 -5.33
C GLN A 229 1.49 17.23 -5.29
N SER A 230 1.56 17.82 -6.47
CA SER A 230 1.24 19.22 -6.74
C SER A 230 0.05 19.28 -7.70
N GLY A 231 -0.43 20.48 -8.03
CA GLY A 231 -1.48 20.67 -9.05
C GLY A 231 -1.11 20.11 -10.44
N HIS A 232 0.15 19.74 -10.67
CA HIS A 232 0.65 19.17 -11.93
C HIS A 232 0.92 17.66 -11.85
N GLY A 233 0.50 16.97 -10.78
CA GLY A 233 0.67 15.53 -10.58
C GLY A 233 1.69 15.16 -9.50
N VAL A 234 2.15 13.91 -9.53
CA VAL A 234 3.06 13.34 -8.53
C VAL A 234 4.45 13.98 -8.65
N VAL A 235 4.95 14.52 -7.53
CA VAL A 235 6.26 15.17 -7.43
C VAL A 235 7.31 14.20 -6.91
N HIS A 236 6.94 13.40 -5.91
CA HIS A 236 7.84 12.45 -5.24
C HIS A 236 7.02 11.35 -4.56
N ALA A 237 7.64 10.19 -4.37
CA ALA A 237 7.06 9.10 -3.59
C ALA A 237 8.10 8.55 -2.60
N THR A 238 7.68 8.35 -1.36
CA THR A 238 8.51 7.82 -0.28
C THR A 238 8.06 6.41 0.07
N PRO A 239 8.89 5.39 -0.19
CA PRO A 239 8.63 4.05 0.30
C PRO A 239 8.80 3.96 1.83
N GLU A 240 7.93 3.18 2.48
CA GLU A 240 7.85 3.07 3.95
C GLU A 240 7.62 1.64 4.41
N GLU A 241 8.54 1.16 5.25
CA GLU A 241 8.44 -0.15 5.88
C GLU A 241 7.87 -0.01 7.28
N ILE A 242 6.82 -0.77 7.59
CA ILE A 242 6.10 -0.67 8.85
C ILE A 242 6.52 -1.82 9.76
N LYS A 243 6.86 -1.47 11.00
CA LYS A 243 7.20 -2.44 12.04
C LYS A 243 6.44 -2.14 13.30
N GLY A 244 6.01 -3.20 13.99
CA GLY A 244 5.49 -3.06 15.35
C GLY A 244 6.51 -2.33 16.24
N ARG A 245 7.77 -2.78 16.25
CA ARG A 245 8.89 -2.12 16.93
C ARG A 245 10.11 -2.11 16.03
N ILE A 246 10.82 -0.98 15.96
CA ILE A 246 12.08 -0.89 15.23
C ILE A 246 13.19 -1.55 16.06
N ARG A 247 13.98 -2.41 15.42
CA ARG A 247 15.16 -3.09 15.99
C ARG A 247 16.33 -2.85 15.03
N GLY A 248 17.56 -2.84 15.54
CA GLY A 248 18.75 -2.60 14.71
C GLY A 248 18.90 -3.55 13.51
N VAL A 249 18.37 -4.78 13.60
CA VAL A 249 18.35 -5.73 12.46
C VAL A 249 17.48 -5.23 11.29
N HIS A 250 16.44 -4.43 11.54
CA HIS A 250 15.58 -3.88 10.49
C HIS A 250 16.35 -2.82 9.68
N GLU A 251 17.19 -2.02 10.33
CA GLU A 251 18.00 -0.99 9.67
C GLU A 251 19.03 -1.57 8.70
N LEU A 252 19.44 -2.82 8.92
CA LEU A 252 20.32 -3.55 8.02
C LEU A 252 19.58 -4.18 6.83
N ARG A 253 18.28 -4.49 7.00
CA ARG A 253 17.47 -5.18 5.98
C ARG A 253 16.86 -4.22 4.96
N TYR A 254 16.43 -3.03 5.39
CA TYR A 254 15.66 -2.11 4.56
C TYR A 254 16.41 -0.79 4.33
N ARG A 255 16.39 -0.27 3.11
CA ARG A 255 16.88 1.09 2.80
C ARG A 255 15.78 2.15 2.72
N ALA A 256 14.54 1.79 3.03
CA ALA A 256 13.44 2.74 3.16
C ALA A 256 13.35 3.38 4.54
N LEU A 257 12.39 4.29 4.66
CA LEU A 257 11.96 4.81 5.93
C LEU A 257 11.30 3.70 6.75
N LEU A 258 11.86 3.41 7.93
CA LEU A 258 11.27 2.52 8.91
C LEU A 258 10.32 3.31 9.81
N LEU A 259 9.04 2.92 9.87
CA LEU A 259 8.06 3.49 10.79
C LEU A 259 7.66 2.45 11.84
N GLY A 260 7.82 2.83 13.10
CA GLY A 260 7.35 2.04 14.24
C GLY A 260 5.89 2.36 14.55
N THR A 261 5.00 1.37 14.60
CA THR A 261 3.59 1.60 15.00
C THR A 261 3.38 1.49 16.50
N LYS A 262 4.24 0.74 17.20
CA LYS A 262 4.42 0.78 18.66
C LYS A 262 5.59 1.72 18.97
N MET A 263 5.37 3.03 18.77
CA MET A 263 6.38 4.03 19.14
C MET A 263 6.51 4.06 20.67
N THR A 264 7.54 3.38 21.18
CA THR A 264 7.78 3.15 22.61
C THR A 264 8.79 4.11 23.24
N ALA A 265 9.13 5.23 22.57
CA ALA A 265 10.36 5.93 22.95
C ALA A 265 10.24 7.08 23.97
N HIS A 266 9.15 7.88 24.05
CA HIS A 266 9.24 9.16 24.80
C HIS A 266 7.98 9.73 25.47
N PHE A 267 6.87 9.00 25.56
CA PHE A 267 5.69 9.56 26.22
C PHE A 267 4.95 8.48 27.01
N ASP A 268 4.74 8.72 28.30
CA ASP A 268 3.90 7.96 29.26
C ASP A 268 2.42 7.97 28.88
N VAL A 269 2.11 7.75 27.60
CA VAL A 269 0.76 7.41 27.16
C VAL A 269 0.74 5.90 27.15
N ASP A 270 -0.02 5.31 28.08
CA ASP A 270 -0.48 3.91 28.07
C ASP A 270 -0.24 3.27 26.71
N ASP A 271 0.65 2.26 26.64
CA ASP A 271 1.14 1.61 25.41
C ASP A 271 0.04 0.73 24.79
N GLY A 272 -1.11 1.34 24.50
CA GLY A 272 -2.33 0.70 24.03
C GLY A 272 -2.05 -0.16 22.81
N SER A 273 -2.83 -1.22 22.68
CA SER A 273 -2.71 -2.15 21.58
C SER A 273 -2.95 -1.45 20.23
N VAL A 274 -2.50 -2.04 19.13
CA VAL A 274 -2.81 -1.52 17.77
C VAL A 274 -4.33 -1.36 17.59
N PRO A 275 -5.18 -2.30 18.04
CA PRO A 275 -6.63 -2.10 18.10
C PRO A 275 -7.08 -0.81 18.79
N ASP A 276 -6.58 -0.54 20.00
CA ASP A 276 -6.96 0.68 20.75
C ASP A 276 -6.60 1.96 19.97
N ARG A 277 -5.50 1.94 19.23
CA ARG A 277 -5.04 3.06 18.39
C ARG A 277 -5.89 3.22 17.13
N ILE A 278 -6.36 2.12 16.52
CA ILE A 278 -7.31 2.16 15.42
C ILE A 278 -8.63 2.76 15.92
N THR A 279 -9.15 2.31 17.06
CA THR A 279 -10.36 2.88 17.70
C THR A 279 -10.18 4.36 18.02
N ALA A 280 -9.03 4.78 18.56
CA ALA A 280 -8.75 6.19 18.80
C ALA A 280 -8.71 7.01 17.50
N THR A 281 -8.12 6.46 16.44
CA THR A 281 -8.04 7.12 15.12
C THR A 281 -9.42 7.29 14.50
N ARG A 282 -10.27 6.25 14.57
CA ARG A 282 -11.68 6.34 14.21
C ARG A 282 -12.38 7.46 14.98
N ALA A 283 -12.23 7.48 16.30
CA ALA A 283 -12.94 8.45 17.12
C ALA A 283 -12.53 9.90 16.80
N VAL A 284 -11.25 10.12 16.47
CA VAL A 284 -10.76 11.44 16.04
C VAL A 284 -11.34 11.83 14.69
N TYR A 285 -11.47 10.87 13.78
CA TYR A 285 -12.06 11.07 12.46
C TYR A 285 -13.57 11.35 12.52
N GLU A 286 -14.31 10.64 13.37
CA GLU A 286 -15.76 10.77 13.56
C GLU A 286 -16.13 11.99 14.42
N GLY A 287 -15.17 12.57 15.15
CA GLY A 287 -15.37 13.76 15.96
C GLY A 287 -15.91 13.50 17.37
N ASP A 288 -15.84 12.25 17.85
CA ASP A 288 -16.31 11.79 19.16
C ASP A 288 -15.16 11.39 20.11
N ALA A 289 -13.90 11.59 19.68
CA ALA A 289 -12.72 11.29 20.49
C ALA A 289 -12.65 12.07 21.80
N THR A 290 -12.35 11.33 22.87
CA THR A 290 -11.88 11.88 24.15
C THR A 290 -10.56 12.64 23.99
N ASP A 291 -10.25 13.54 24.94
CA ASP A 291 -8.97 14.28 24.95
C ASP A 291 -7.75 13.33 24.93
N LYS A 292 -7.82 12.19 25.63
CA LYS A 292 -6.77 11.16 25.62
C LYS A 292 -6.60 10.59 24.20
N GLN A 293 -7.68 10.20 23.53
CA GLN A 293 -7.62 9.67 22.16
C GLN A 293 -7.09 10.72 21.17
N GLN A 294 -7.56 11.98 21.27
CA GLN A 294 -7.06 13.07 20.44
C GLN A 294 -5.55 13.29 20.61
N MET A 295 -5.06 13.30 21.86
CA MET A 295 -3.64 13.46 22.15
C MET A 295 -2.82 12.29 21.59
N THR A 296 -3.27 11.05 21.79
CA THR A 296 -2.62 9.85 21.26
C THR A 296 -2.47 9.92 19.74
N VAL A 297 -3.55 10.22 19.00
CA VAL A 297 -3.54 10.30 17.54
C VAL A 297 -2.62 11.42 17.05
N ARG A 298 -2.70 12.62 17.66
CA ARG A 298 -1.84 13.76 17.30
C ARG A 298 -0.36 13.46 17.50
N MET A 299 0.00 12.79 18.60
CA MET A 299 1.38 12.39 18.86
C MET A 299 1.88 11.39 17.82
N MET A 300 1.07 10.37 17.49
CA MET A 300 1.45 9.37 16.48
C MET A 300 1.59 10.00 15.08
N GLU A 301 0.65 10.85 14.66
CA GLU A 301 0.75 11.60 13.40
C GLU A 301 1.99 12.48 13.35
N SER A 302 2.25 13.22 14.44
CA SER A 302 3.41 14.10 14.53
C SER A 302 4.71 13.31 14.42
N ASN A 303 4.79 12.14 15.06
CA ASN A 303 5.98 11.30 14.99
C ASN A 303 6.20 10.73 13.58
N ILE A 304 5.15 10.25 12.91
CA ILE A 304 5.23 9.80 11.51
C ILE A 304 5.73 10.95 10.63
N ARG A 305 5.16 12.15 10.80
CA ARG A 305 5.57 13.35 10.05
C ARG A 305 7.03 13.72 10.31
N VAL A 306 7.48 13.70 11.56
CA VAL A 306 8.88 14.00 11.93
C VAL A 306 9.83 12.97 11.31
N ALA A 307 9.52 11.68 11.41
CA ALA A 307 10.32 10.61 10.83
C ALA A 307 10.49 10.80 9.31
N ARG A 308 9.41 11.11 8.60
CA ARG A 308 9.42 11.40 7.15
C ARG A 308 10.25 12.63 6.81
N ASN A 309 10.06 13.74 7.53
CA ASN A 309 10.81 14.96 7.29
C ASN A 309 12.32 14.75 7.48
N THR A 310 12.73 14.02 8.53
CA THR A 310 14.12 13.67 8.78
C THR A 310 14.68 12.78 7.67
N TYR A 311 13.93 11.77 7.24
CA TYR A 311 14.32 10.88 6.15
C TYR A 311 14.55 11.64 4.84
N GLU A 312 13.61 12.50 4.45
CA GLU A 312 13.72 13.29 3.22
C GLU A 312 14.87 14.31 3.27
N ALA A 313 15.10 14.95 4.42
CA ALA A 313 16.25 15.81 4.62
C ALA A 313 17.58 15.03 4.44
N SER A 314 17.66 13.81 4.98
CA SER A 314 18.83 12.94 4.85
C SER A 314 19.10 12.51 3.39
N LYS A 315 18.04 12.22 2.62
CA LYS A 315 18.16 11.89 1.19
C LYS A 315 18.68 13.06 0.37
N ARG A 316 18.23 14.28 0.66
CA ARG A 316 18.71 15.49 -0.02
C ARG A 316 20.19 15.72 0.23
N LEU A 317 20.67 15.51 1.45
CA LEU A 317 22.09 15.62 1.78
C LEU A 317 22.95 14.58 1.03
N ARG A 318 22.46 13.35 0.85
CA ARG A 318 23.15 12.33 0.03
C ARG A 318 23.30 12.71 -1.44
N ARG A 319 22.27 13.35 -2.03
CA ARG A 319 22.34 13.83 -3.42
C ARG A 319 23.35 14.95 -3.64
N LEU A 320 23.68 15.71 -2.59
CA LEU A 320 24.64 16.82 -2.65
C LEU A 320 26.09 16.41 -2.39
N SER A 321 26.34 15.17 -1.95
CA SER A 321 27.69 14.64 -1.70
C SER A 321 27.96 13.45 -2.63
N PRO A 322 28.65 13.65 -3.79
CA PRO A 322 28.86 12.60 -4.79
C PRO A 322 29.64 11.39 -4.26
N ASN A 323 30.43 11.56 -3.19
CA ASN A 323 31.33 10.55 -2.64
C ASN A 323 31.15 10.30 -1.13
N GLY A 324 30.01 10.71 -0.54
CA GLY A 324 29.83 10.64 0.92
C GLY A 324 28.85 9.56 1.34
N SER A 325 29.36 8.46 1.91
CA SER A 325 28.57 7.65 2.85
C SER A 325 28.30 8.52 4.07
N VAL A 326 27.19 9.27 4.05
CA VAL A 326 26.71 9.94 5.25
C VAL A 326 26.08 8.85 6.11
N THR A 327 26.89 8.37 7.05
CA THR A 327 26.53 7.49 8.14
C THR A 327 25.18 7.91 8.73
N MET A 328 24.25 6.96 8.81
CA MET A 328 22.95 7.12 9.45
C MET A 328 23.14 7.43 10.93
N PHE A 329 22.50 8.49 11.40
CA PHE A 329 22.55 8.95 12.78
C PHE A 329 21.35 9.89 13.02
N HIS A 330 20.61 9.87 14.13
CA HIS A 330 20.69 9.14 15.39
C HIS A 330 19.30 9.02 16.00
N ASP A 331 19.09 7.95 16.76
CA ASP A 331 18.19 7.87 17.90
C ASP A 331 18.03 9.22 18.63
N VAL A 332 16.80 9.60 18.99
CA VAL A 332 16.54 10.76 19.87
C VAL A 332 16.86 10.41 21.34
N HIS A 333 17.71 9.42 21.59
CA HIS A 333 18.23 9.12 22.91
C HIS A 333 19.42 10.04 23.22
N ARG A 334 19.10 11.21 23.76
CA ARG A 334 19.99 11.83 24.75
C ARG A 334 20.06 10.90 25.95
N ARG A 335 21.27 10.42 26.24
CA ARG A 335 21.61 9.72 27.47
C ARG A 335 21.29 10.59 28.69
N GLY A 336 20.60 9.98 29.65
CA GLY A 336 20.74 10.21 31.09
C GLY A 336 20.94 8.85 31.71
#